data_AF-A0A919JYV1-F1
#
_entry.id   AF-A0A919JYV1-F1
#
_cell.length_a   1.000
_cell.length_b   1.000
_cell.length_c   1.000
_cell.angle_alpha   90.00
_cell.angle_beta   90.00
_cell.angle_gamma   90.00
#
_symmetry.space_group_name_H-M   'P 1'
#
loop_
_entity.id
_entity.type
_entity.pdbx_description
1 polymer ?
#
loop_
_entity_poly.entity_id
_entity_poly.type
_entity_poly.pdbx_seq_one_letter_code
_entity_poly.pdbx_strand_id
1 'polypeptide(L)'
;MRGFEELVAEAAAVPLTGWDFGWQSGRAAGSEPSWSYPGMARDLLRDCYGRLRDRGDLLGVDTGGPLGVDTGGLVGVDTGGPLGVDTGGPLGVDTGGLVGVDTGGLLGVDTGGLLDVDTGGGELLASLAPLPAGTTAVEGWRPNLEVARARLSPLGAEVVFAPDATLPIADESVSVVLNRHGRLDAAETARVLRPAGWLLTQQVGSEDCAAVNELLGAPDAYRTPWNADVAAEALKAAGFTVTDVREEWPWFAFRDIGALVYQLRAVPWQVPDFTVTRYHEGLRRIDAIIRRRGEFRVLAHRFLIRARKPPSRP
;
A
#
# COMPACT_ATOMS: atom_id res chain seq x y z
N MET A 1 18.38 -6.87 36.51
CA MET A 1 17.16 -6.46 35.77
C MET A 1 17.10 -4.94 35.79
N ARG A 2 16.92 -4.30 34.63
CA ARG A 2 16.93 -2.84 34.52
C ARG A 2 15.75 -2.19 35.24
N GLY A 3 15.97 -0.98 35.75
CA GLY A 3 14.98 -0.23 36.53
C GLY A 3 13.89 0.39 35.64
N PHE A 4 12.73 0.69 36.22
CA PHE A 4 11.65 1.40 35.52
C PHE A 4 12.13 2.73 34.94
N GLU A 5 12.71 3.60 35.78
CA GLU A 5 13.17 4.94 35.37
C GLU A 5 14.23 4.86 34.27
N GLU A 6 15.13 3.88 34.36
CA GLU A 6 16.18 3.63 33.37
C GLU A 6 15.61 3.23 32.00
N LEU A 7 14.59 2.37 31.97
CA LEU A 7 13.92 1.93 30.74
C LEU A 7 13.10 3.05 30.09
N VAL A 8 12.41 3.84 30.91
CA VAL A 8 11.64 5.00 30.43
C VAL A 8 12.58 6.08 29.88
N ALA A 9 13.64 6.41 30.61
CA ALA A 9 14.63 7.41 30.17
C ALA A 9 15.32 6.99 28.87
N GLU A 10 15.71 5.72 28.75
CA GLU A 10 16.26 5.18 27.51
C GLU A 10 15.26 5.33 26.35
N ALA A 11 14.01 4.88 26.54
CA ALA A 11 12.99 4.96 25.50
C ALA A 11 12.68 6.39 25.08
N ALA A 12 12.71 7.35 26.02
CA ALA A 12 12.49 8.77 25.75
C ALA A 12 13.64 9.42 24.95
N ALA A 13 14.86 8.91 25.10
CA ALA A 13 16.05 9.43 24.41
C ALA A 13 16.17 8.94 22.95
N VAL A 14 15.43 7.89 22.56
CA VAL A 14 15.50 7.36 21.19
C VAL A 14 14.90 8.38 20.20
N PRO A 15 15.64 8.79 19.16
CA PRO A 15 15.08 9.59 18.08
C PRO A 15 13.98 8.82 17.34
N LEU A 16 12.91 9.50 16.95
CA LEU A 16 11.93 8.96 16.03
C LEU A 16 12.33 9.38 14.62
N THR A 17 12.46 8.43 13.71
CA THR A 17 12.77 8.70 12.29
C THR A 17 11.89 7.81 11.45
N GLY A 18 10.99 8.41 10.67
CA GLY A 18 10.04 7.65 9.87
C GLY A 18 9.17 6.72 10.74
N TRP A 19 8.91 5.53 10.20
CA TRP A 19 8.26 4.40 10.88
C TRP A 19 9.28 3.33 11.30
N ASP A 20 10.44 3.74 11.81
CA ASP A 20 11.43 2.79 12.32
C ASP A 20 10.96 2.20 13.66
N PHE A 21 10.75 0.89 13.69
CA PHE A 21 10.46 0.14 14.92
C PHE A 21 11.60 -0.83 15.29
N GLY A 22 12.77 -0.70 14.66
CA GLY A 22 13.94 -1.56 14.87
C GLY A 22 14.45 -1.53 16.32
N TRP A 23 14.29 -0.41 17.03
CA TRP A 23 14.64 -0.31 18.45
C TRP A 23 13.82 -1.26 19.34
N GLN A 24 12.62 -1.66 18.91
CA GLN A 24 11.80 -2.63 19.62
C GLN A 24 12.25 -4.08 19.39
N SER A 25 13.24 -4.34 18.52
CA SER A 25 13.74 -5.69 18.27
C SER A 25 14.22 -6.35 19.56
N GLY A 26 13.65 -7.52 19.87
CA GLY A 26 13.89 -8.25 21.11
C GLY A 26 13.09 -7.74 22.32
N ARG A 27 12.53 -6.52 22.28
CA ARG A 27 11.75 -5.87 23.35
C ARG A 27 10.25 -5.93 23.16
N ALA A 28 9.79 -6.02 21.93
CA ALA A 28 8.41 -6.32 21.58
C ALA A 28 8.34 -7.43 20.53
N ALA A 29 7.23 -8.14 20.48
CA ALA A 29 6.96 -9.15 19.48
C ALA A 29 5.45 -9.22 19.21
N GLY A 30 5.06 -9.61 18.00
CA GLY A 30 3.67 -9.89 17.67
C GLY A 30 3.55 -11.11 16.78
N SER A 31 2.36 -11.70 16.78
CA SER A 31 1.96 -12.58 15.69
C SER A 31 1.48 -11.75 14.49
N GLU A 32 1.68 -12.29 13.30
CA GLU A 32 1.03 -11.79 12.09
C GLU A 32 -0.40 -12.35 11.99
N PRO A 33 -1.31 -11.67 11.27
CA PRO A 33 -2.58 -12.26 10.87
C PRO A 33 -2.37 -13.49 9.97
N SER A 34 -3.42 -14.29 9.77
CA SER A 34 -3.37 -15.52 8.96
C SER A 34 -3.05 -15.30 7.47
N TRP A 35 -3.06 -14.05 7.01
CA TRP A 35 -2.78 -13.67 5.62
C TRP A 35 -1.45 -12.93 5.48
N SER A 36 -0.88 -13.01 4.27
CA SER A 36 0.27 -12.19 3.87
C SER A 36 -0.18 -11.09 2.93
N TYR A 37 -0.28 -9.85 3.42
CA TYR A 37 -0.59 -8.70 2.55
C TYR A 37 0.40 -8.57 1.38
N PRO A 38 1.74 -8.66 1.57
CA PRO A 38 2.67 -8.64 0.43
C PRO A 38 2.44 -9.80 -0.55
N GLY A 39 2.11 -11.00 -0.06
CA GLY A 39 1.79 -12.14 -0.91
C GLY A 39 0.56 -11.89 -1.77
N MET A 40 -0.53 -11.43 -1.16
CA MET A 40 -1.78 -11.10 -1.85
C MET A 40 -1.59 -9.94 -2.84
N ALA A 41 -0.79 -8.94 -2.49
CA ALA A 41 -0.43 -7.84 -3.40
C ALA A 41 0.34 -8.37 -4.62
N ARG A 42 1.35 -9.22 -4.43
CA ARG A 42 2.09 -9.83 -5.56
C ARG A 42 1.19 -10.66 -6.46
N ASP A 43 0.28 -11.44 -5.89
CA ASP A 43 -0.68 -12.23 -6.67
C ASP A 43 -1.60 -11.32 -7.48
N LEU A 44 -2.14 -10.26 -6.88
CA LEU A 44 -2.97 -9.28 -7.57
C LEU A 44 -2.20 -8.60 -8.71
N LEU A 45 -0.96 -8.17 -8.47
CA LEU A 45 -0.12 -7.54 -9.49
C LEU A 45 0.21 -8.50 -10.62
N ARG A 46 0.50 -9.78 -10.32
CA ARG A 46 0.72 -10.81 -11.35
C ARG A 46 -0.54 -11.01 -12.19
N ASP A 47 -1.71 -11.06 -11.58
CA ASP A 47 -2.97 -11.26 -12.30
C ASP A 47 -3.33 -10.06 -13.19
N CYS A 48 -3.02 -8.83 -12.74
CA CYS A 48 -3.30 -7.60 -13.48
C CYS A 48 -2.26 -7.27 -14.56
N TYR A 49 -0.97 -7.57 -14.33
CA TYR A 49 0.14 -7.10 -15.16
C TYR A 49 1.00 -8.23 -15.78
N GLY A 50 0.83 -9.48 -15.36
CA GLY A 50 1.73 -10.59 -15.70
C GLY A 50 1.62 -11.15 -17.13
N ARG A 51 0.61 -10.75 -17.93
CA ARG A 51 0.41 -11.29 -19.30
C ARG A 51 1.33 -10.69 -20.39
N LEU A 52 2.21 -9.75 -20.05
CA LEU A 52 3.06 -9.04 -21.03
C LEU A 52 4.38 -9.75 -21.38
N ARG A 53 4.66 -10.96 -20.86
CA ARG A 53 5.97 -11.63 -21.03
C ARG A 53 6.04 -12.79 -22.04
N ASP A 54 4.92 -13.26 -22.61
CA ASP A 54 4.85 -14.56 -23.30
C ASP A 54 4.66 -14.54 -24.84
N ARG A 55 5.07 -13.50 -25.59
CA ARG A 55 5.14 -13.60 -27.08
C ARG A 55 6.50 -13.18 -27.62
N GLY A 56 7.21 -14.13 -28.25
CA GLY A 56 8.52 -13.95 -28.88
C GLY A 56 8.46 -13.78 -30.41
N ASP A 57 9.37 -12.94 -30.94
CA ASP A 57 10.25 -13.15 -32.11
C ASP A 57 10.96 -11.82 -32.46
N LEU A 58 12.30 -11.80 -32.44
CA LEU A 58 13.10 -10.63 -32.03
C LEU A 58 13.56 -9.61 -33.11
N LEU A 59 13.49 -9.82 -34.45
CA LEU A 59 14.00 -8.87 -35.48
C LEU A 59 13.32 -9.08 -36.88
N GLY A 60 12.95 -8.03 -37.65
CA GLY A 60 12.39 -8.12 -39.03
C GLY A 60 12.11 -6.79 -39.76
N VAL A 61 11.89 -6.79 -41.10
CA VAL A 61 11.40 -5.63 -41.92
C VAL A 61 10.27 -6.14 -42.78
N ASP A 62 9.05 -5.61 -42.61
CA ASP A 62 7.87 -6.08 -43.33
C ASP A 62 7.17 -4.95 -44.12
N THR A 63 6.55 -5.30 -45.24
CA THR A 63 5.82 -4.34 -46.09
C THR A 63 4.47 -4.91 -46.45
N GLY A 64 3.44 -4.28 -45.89
CA GLY A 64 2.05 -4.69 -45.99
C GLY A 64 1.45 -4.55 -47.39
N GLY A 65 0.45 -5.38 -47.68
CA GLY A 65 -0.41 -5.21 -48.86
C GLY A 65 -1.37 -4.03 -48.72
N PRO A 66 -2.06 -3.58 -49.79
CA PRO A 66 -2.89 -2.39 -49.73
C PRO A 66 -4.14 -2.51 -48.82
N LEU A 67 -4.50 -3.72 -48.39
CA LEU A 67 -5.64 -4.03 -47.50
C LEU A 67 -5.30 -5.29 -46.68
N GLY A 68 -5.31 -5.22 -45.34
CA GLY A 68 -4.97 -6.38 -44.50
C GLY A 68 -4.72 -6.07 -43.02
N VAL A 69 -4.30 -7.12 -42.29
CA VAL A 69 -3.72 -7.02 -40.94
C VAL A 69 -2.29 -7.52 -41.06
N ASP A 70 -1.32 -6.64 -40.84
CA ASP A 70 0.10 -6.94 -41.02
C ASP A 70 0.81 -6.94 -39.65
N THR A 71 1.77 -7.86 -39.43
CA THR A 71 2.45 -8.01 -38.14
C THR A 71 3.96 -8.16 -38.34
N GLY A 72 4.71 -7.15 -37.90
CA GLY A 72 6.17 -7.11 -37.96
C GLY A 72 6.88 -7.77 -36.77
N GLY A 73 8.20 -7.96 -36.90
CA GLY A 73 9.08 -8.55 -35.87
C GLY A 73 9.51 -7.53 -34.79
N LEU A 74 10.08 -7.98 -33.66
CA LEU A 74 10.25 -7.13 -32.46
C LEU A 74 11.09 -5.83 -32.66
N VAL A 75 12.00 -5.82 -33.63
CA VAL A 75 12.85 -4.67 -33.96
C VAL A 75 12.92 -4.55 -35.48
N GLY A 76 12.49 -3.41 -36.04
CA GLY A 76 12.19 -3.34 -37.47
C GLY A 76 11.77 -1.98 -38.01
N VAL A 77 11.52 -1.91 -39.32
CA VAL A 77 10.81 -0.79 -39.97
C VAL A 77 9.65 -1.40 -40.72
N ASP A 78 8.44 -1.10 -40.29
CA ASP A 78 7.22 -1.67 -40.88
C ASP A 78 6.43 -0.55 -41.58
N THR A 79 6.06 -0.80 -42.85
CA THR A 79 5.25 0.13 -43.64
C THR A 79 3.92 -0.51 -43.98
N GLY A 80 2.86 0.02 -43.39
CA GLY A 80 1.49 -0.43 -43.57
C GLY A 80 0.85 0.04 -44.89
N GLY A 81 -0.20 -0.66 -45.31
CA GLY A 81 -1.06 -0.24 -46.41
C GLY A 81 -1.93 0.98 -46.03
N PRO A 82 -2.58 1.65 -47.00
CA PRO A 82 -3.36 2.86 -46.71
C PRO A 82 -4.61 2.63 -45.84
N LEU A 83 -5.08 1.38 -45.70
CA LEU A 83 -6.31 0.99 -44.99
C LEU A 83 -6.12 -0.40 -44.33
N GLY A 84 -5.95 -0.46 -43.00
CA GLY A 84 -5.65 -1.71 -42.29
C GLY A 84 -5.44 -1.55 -40.78
N VAL A 85 -5.07 -2.65 -40.11
CA VAL A 85 -4.60 -2.67 -38.71
C VAL A 85 -3.18 -3.20 -38.73
N ASP A 86 -2.22 -2.35 -38.37
CA ASP A 86 -0.80 -2.65 -38.47
C ASP A 86 -0.21 -2.84 -37.08
N THR A 87 0.59 -3.90 -36.90
CA THR A 87 1.25 -4.20 -35.63
C THR A 87 2.76 -4.26 -35.87
N GLY A 88 3.47 -3.20 -35.49
CA GLY A 88 4.92 -3.14 -35.59
C GLY A 88 5.66 -3.70 -34.37
N GLY A 89 6.97 -3.88 -34.49
CA GLY A 89 7.84 -4.26 -33.37
C GLY A 89 8.02 -3.17 -32.31
N PRO A 90 8.23 -3.50 -31.01
CA PRO A 90 8.42 -2.50 -29.95
C PRO A 90 9.70 -1.65 -30.04
N LEU A 91 10.64 -1.94 -30.94
CA LEU A 91 11.77 -1.04 -31.25
C LEU A 91 11.92 -0.85 -32.76
N GLY A 92 11.12 0.05 -33.33
CA GLY A 92 11.09 0.34 -34.76
C GLY A 92 10.53 1.71 -35.08
N VAL A 93 10.62 2.11 -36.35
CA VAL A 93 9.93 3.29 -36.89
C VAL A 93 8.75 2.81 -37.70
N ASP A 94 7.55 3.00 -37.16
CA ASP A 94 6.32 2.56 -37.79
C ASP A 94 5.64 3.75 -38.46
N THR A 95 5.25 3.56 -39.72
CA THR A 95 4.50 4.57 -40.48
C THR A 95 3.12 3.98 -40.81
N GLY A 96 2.15 4.24 -39.94
CA GLY A 96 0.78 3.75 -40.08
C GLY A 96 0.04 4.37 -41.28
N GLY A 97 -0.97 3.64 -41.76
CA GLY A 97 -1.84 4.04 -42.86
C GLY A 97 -2.75 5.25 -42.51
N LEU A 98 -3.31 5.89 -43.55
CA LEU A 98 -4.11 7.12 -43.42
C LEU A 98 -5.36 6.94 -42.53
N VAL A 99 -5.87 5.71 -42.41
CA VAL A 99 -6.99 5.30 -41.56
C VAL A 99 -6.75 3.86 -41.05
N GLY A 100 -6.42 3.70 -39.76
CA GLY A 100 -6.09 2.40 -39.12
C GLY A 100 -5.81 2.52 -37.61
N VAL A 101 -5.61 1.38 -36.93
CA VAL A 101 -5.24 1.27 -35.49
C VAL A 101 -3.84 0.65 -35.40
N ASP A 102 -2.85 1.39 -34.87
CA ASP A 102 -1.43 0.99 -34.91
C ASP A 102 -0.91 0.47 -33.55
N THR A 103 -0.65 -0.83 -33.43
CA THR A 103 -0.05 -1.43 -32.23
C THR A 103 1.44 -1.70 -32.39
N GLY A 104 2.23 -0.63 -32.44
CA GLY A 104 3.70 -0.65 -32.53
C GLY A 104 4.17 0.80 -32.48
N GLY A 105 4.71 1.22 -31.33
CA GLY A 105 4.66 2.63 -30.96
C GLY A 105 3.22 3.12 -30.75
N LEU A 106 3.05 4.12 -29.91
CA LEU A 106 1.77 4.77 -29.57
C LEU A 106 0.58 3.91 -29.07
N LEU A 107 0.57 2.58 -29.16
CA LEU A 107 -0.40 1.69 -28.49
C LEU A 107 0.31 0.59 -27.67
N GLY A 108 0.83 0.98 -26.50
CA GLY A 108 0.83 0.05 -25.38
C GLY A 108 -0.62 -0.17 -24.95
N VAL A 109 -1.02 -1.41 -24.61
CA VAL A 109 -2.22 -1.58 -23.79
C VAL A 109 -1.99 -0.76 -22.54
N ASP A 110 -2.75 0.31 -22.33
CA ASP A 110 -2.73 1.05 -21.07
C ASP A 110 -3.25 0.10 -19.99
N THR A 111 -2.31 -0.60 -19.37
CA THR A 111 -2.61 -1.53 -18.28
C THR A 111 -3.02 -0.78 -17.02
N GLY A 112 -3.00 0.56 -17.02
CA GLY A 112 -3.28 1.48 -15.92
C GLY A 112 -2.27 1.32 -14.78
N GLY A 113 -1.81 2.45 -14.22
CA GLY A 113 -0.77 2.46 -13.20
C GLY A 113 -1.15 1.69 -11.93
N LEU A 114 -0.13 1.34 -11.15
CA LEU A 114 -0.27 0.90 -9.75
C LEU A 114 -0.20 2.13 -8.86
N LEU A 115 -1.18 2.36 -7.99
CA LEU A 115 -1.14 3.40 -6.96
C LEU A 115 -0.92 2.78 -5.58
N ASP A 116 0.11 3.21 -4.86
CA ASP A 116 0.32 2.90 -3.44
C ASP A 116 0.03 4.14 -2.59
N VAL A 117 -0.99 4.07 -1.74
CA VAL A 117 -1.48 5.20 -0.93
C VAL A 117 -0.92 5.09 0.48
N ASP A 118 -0.36 6.20 0.98
CA ASP A 118 0.39 6.28 2.24
C ASP A 118 1.58 5.31 2.25
N THR A 119 2.48 5.42 1.26
CA THR A 119 3.59 4.47 1.04
C THR A 119 4.58 4.39 2.21
N GLY A 120 4.58 5.39 3.09
CA GLY A 120 5.55 5.50 4.17
C GLY A 120 6.95 5.72 3.59
N GLY A 121 7.91 4.92 4.03
CA GLY A 121 9.22 4.90 3.39
C GLY A 121 9.22 4.15 2.04
N GLY A 122 8.14 3.47 1.65
CA GLY A 122 8.09 2.65 0.43
C GLY A 122 8.72 1.27 0.57
N GLU A 123 9.01 0.80 1.79
CA GLU A 123 9.58 -0.54 2.06
C GLU A 123 8.71 -1.66 1.49
N LEU A 124 7.41 -1.57 1.72
CA LEU A 124 6.45 -2.56 1.26
C LEU A 124 6.41 -2.59 -0.27
N LEU A 125 6.18 -1.45 -0.90
CA LEU A 125 6.10 -1.35 -2.35
C LEU A 125 7.40 -1.84 -3.00
N ALA A 126 8.57 -1.42 -2.49
CA ALA A 126 9.86 -1.90 -2.98
C ALA A 126 10.00 -3.44 -2.90
N SER A 127 9.42 -4.08 -1.88
CA SER A 127 9.43 -5.55 -1.74
C SER A 127 8.55 -6.30 -2.75
N LEU A 128 7.74 -5.58 -3.53
CA LEU A 128 6.90 -6.10 -4.60
C LEU A 128 7.60 -6.04 -5.97
N ALA A 129 8.82 -5.52 -6.05
CA ALA A 129 9.58 -5.43 -7.29
C ALA A 129 9.72 -6.80 -8.00
N PRO A 130 9.71 -6.84 -9.34
CA PRO A 130 9.62 -5.71 -10.27
C PRO A 130 8.24 -5.03 -10.26
N LEU A 131 8.22 -3.70 -10.27
CA LEU A 131 7.00 -2.90 -10.25
C LEU A 131 6.41 -2.74 -11.66
N PRO A 132 5.08 -2.67 -11.81
CA PRO A 132 4.45 -2.32 -13.08
C PRO A 132 4.91 -0.93 -13.58
N ALA A 133 4.97 -0.76 -14.90
CA ALA A 133 5.18 0.55 -15.49
C ALA A 133 4.04 1.51 -15.09
N GLY A 134 4.37 2.78 -14.83
CA GLY A 134 3.39 3.75 -14.33
C GLY A 134 3.00 3.55 -12.86
N THR A 135 3.87 2.96 -12.05
CA THR A 135 3.66 2.92 -10.59
C THR A 135 3.83 4.30 -9.97
N THR A 136 2.84 4.73 -9.20
CA THR A 136 2.86 5.97 -8.40
C THR A 136 2.68 5.62 -6.93
N ALA A 137 3.51 6.19 -6.07
CA ALA A 137 3.39 6.11 -4.63
C ALA A 137 3.08 7.50 -4.06
N VAL A 138 2.12 7.56 -3.15
CA VAL A 138 1.68 8.81 -2.52
C VAL A 138 2.07 8.81 -1.04
N GLU A 139 2.65 9.92 -0.56
CA GLU A 139 3.05 10.10 0.84
C GLU A 139 2.63 11.46 1.38
N GLY A 140 1.94 11.47 2.52
CA GLY A 140 1.46 12.70 3.17
C GLY A 140 2.39 13.26 4.25
N TRP A 141 3.30 12.47 4.81
CA TRP A 141 4.21 12.92 5.85
C TRP A 141 5.58 13.27 5.27
N ARG A 142 5.90 14.57 5.27
CA ARG A 142 7.12 15.13 4.68
C ARG A 142 8.42 14.39 5.05
N PRO A 143 8.66 13.95 6.31
CA PRO A 143 9.87 13.21 6.67
C PRO A 143 10.06 11.90 5.91
N ASN A 144 8.97 11.24 5.47
CA ASN A 144 9.05 10.00 4.69
C ASN A 144 9.29 10.25 3.19
N LEU A 145 9.00 11.45 2.68
CA LEU A 145 9.00 11.71 1.24
C LEU A 145 10.36 11.46 0.58
N GLU A 146 11.44 11.97 1.17
CA GLU A 146 12.80 11.77 0.64
C GLU A 146 13.28 10.31 0.78
N VAL A 147 12.88 9.65 1.87
CA VAL A 147 13.17 8.23 2.11
C VAL A 147 12.48 7.37 1.04
N ALA A 148 11.21 7.65 0.76
CA ALA A 148 10.42 7.00 -0.28
C ALA A 148 11.00 7.24 -1.67
N ARG A 149 11.34 8.49 -2.02
CA ARG A 149 11.98 8.83 -3.32
C ARG A 149 13.28 8.05 -3.52
N ALA A 150 14.17 8.09 -2.54
CA ALA A 150 15.46 7.41 -2.61
C ALA A 150 15.30 5.89 -2.80
N ARG A 151 14.25 5.30 -2.23
CA ARG A 151 13.97 3.86 -2.31
C ARG A 151 13.23 3.45 -3.58
N LEU A 152 12.25 4.24 -4.04
CA LEU A 152 11.28 3.85 -5.07
C LEU A 152 11.63 4.36 -6.47
N SER A 153 12.27 5.53 -6.60
CA SER A 153 12.63 6.07 -7.92
C SER A 153 13.58 5.16 -8.71
N PRO A 154 14.59 4.48 -8.10
CA PRO A 154 15.41 3.49 -8.82
C PRO A 154 14.63 2.27 -9.33
N LEU A 155 13.43 2.01 -8.79
CA LEU A 155 12.54 0.93 -9.20
C LEU A 155 11.51 1.37 -10.26
N GLY A 156 11.60 2.61 -10.75
CA GLY A 156 10.71 3.15 -11.78
C GLY A 156 9.38 3.68 -11.24
N ALA A 157 9.23 3.84 -9.93
CA ALA A 157 8.03 4.41 -9.32
C ALA A 157 8.17 5.94 -9.09
N GLU A 158 7.13 6.67 -9.46
CA GLU A 158 7.00 8.10 -9.12
C GLU A 158 6.53 8.24 -7.67
N VAL A 159 7.10 9.20 -6.93
CA VAL A 159 6.67 9.51 -5.55
C VAL A 159 6.09 10.91 -5.51
N VAL A 160 4.82 11.01 -5.10
CA VAL A 160 4.04 12.25 -5.07
C VAL A 160 3.69 12.60 -3.63
N PHE A 161 3.85 13.88 -3.28
CA PHE A 161 3.47 14.38 -1.96
C PHE A 161 1.98 14.69 -1.93
N ALA A 162 1.22 14.08 -1.02
CA ALA A 162 -0.22 14.36 -0.83
C ALA A 162 -0.58 14.40 0.66
N PRO A 163 -0.57 15.58 1.29
CA PRO A 163 -0.92 15.73 2.70
C PRO A 163 -2.44 15.75 2.93
N ASP A 164 -3.22 15.96 1.87
CA ASP A 164 -4.66 16.15 1.91
C ASP A 164 -5.41 14.86 1.55
N ALA A 165 -6.70 14.80 1.91
CA ALA A 165 -7.53 13.62 1.61
C ALA A 165 -7.75 13.40 0.11
N THR A 166 -7.71 14.47 -0.70
CA THR A 166 -7.76 14.37 -2.16
C THR A 166 -6.38 14.04 -2.70
N LEU A 167 -6.29 12.90 -3.38
CA LEU A 167 -5.09 12.41 -4.00
C LEU A 167 -4.81 13.21 -5.29
N PRO A 168 -3.55 13.62 -5.53
CA PRO A 168 -3.13 14.31 -6.76
C PRO A 168 -2.98 13.33 -7.93
N ILE A 169 -4.01 12.51 -8.15
CA ILE A 169 -4.09 11.46 -9.17
C ILE A 169 -5.32 11.75 -10.03
N ALA A 170 -5.20 11.57 -11.34
CA ALA A 170 -6.31 11.80 -12.26
C ALA A 170 -7.47 10.80 -12.03
N ASP A 171 -8.67 11.19 -12.45
CA ASP A 171 -9.83 10.30 -12.44
C ASP A 171 -9.56 9.10 -13.35
N GLU A 172 -9.94 7.91 -12.87
CA GLU A 172 -9.94 6.67 -13.65
C GLU A 172 -8.58 6.30 -14.31
N SER A 173 -7.46 6.73 -13.71
CA SER A 173 -6.13 6.59 -14.31
C SER A 173 -5.32 5.38 -13.81
N VAL A 174 -5.76 4.70 -12.75
CA VAL A 174 -5.03 3.57 -12.15
C VAL A 174 -5.86 2.28 -12.12
N SER A 175 -5.17 1.15 -12.22
CA SER A 175 -5.79 -0.18 -12.27
C SER A 175 -5.84 -0.89 -10.95
N VAL A 176 -4.84 -0.64 -10.12
CA VAL A 176 -4.68 -1.25 -8.81
C VAL A 176 -4.35 -0.15 -7.81
N VAL A 177 -5.09 -0.12 -6.70
CA VAL A 177 -4.77 0.67 -5.52
C VAL A 177 -4.37 -0.29 -4.40
N LEU A 178 -3.18 -0.08 -3.86
CA LEU A 178 -2.70 -0.67 -2.62
C LEU A 178 -2.78 0.38 -1.51
N ASN A 179 -3.24 -0.01 -0.34
CA ASN A 179 -3.32 0.87 0.81
C ASN A 179 -3.14 0.04 2.09
N ARG A 180 -1.95 0.12 2.71
CA ARG A 180 -1.65 -0.63 3.94
C ARG A 180 -1.42 0.35 5.08
N HIS A 181 -2.30 0.28 6.09
CA HIS A 181 -2.27 1.08 7.32
C HIS A 181 -2.46 2.60 7.12
N GLY A 182 -2.57 3.03 5.86
CA GLY A 182 -2.98 4.38 5.48
C GLY A 182 -4.48 4.61 5.62
N ARG A 183 -4.87 5.88 5.50
CA ARG A 183 -6.28 6.27 5.48
C ARG A 183 -6.97 5.66 4.25
N LEU A 184 -8.12 5.03 4.46
CA LEU A 184 -8.97 4.54 3.37
C LEU A 184 -10.12 5.52 3.13
N ASP A 185 -10.08 6.23 2.00
CA ASP A 185 -11.20 7.02 1.51
C ASP A 185 -11.85 6.29 0.32
N ALA A 186 -13.04 5.73 0.56
CA ALA A 186 -13.74 4.90 -0.42
C ALA A 186 -14.15 5.68 -1.68
N ALA A 187 -14.56 6.95 -1.53
CA ALA A 187 -14.98 7.78 -2.64
C ALA A 187 -13.77 8.19 -3.50
N GLU A 188 -12.68 8.57 -2.84
CA GLU A 188 -11.45 8.94 -3.54
C GLU A 188 -10.81 7.74 -4.24
N THR A 189 -10.85 6.56 -3.60
CA THR A 189 -10.40 5.31 -4.22
C THR A 189 -11.24 4.96 -5.45
N ALA A 190 -12.56 5.17 -5.41
CA ALA A 190 -13.44 5.01 -6.58
C ALA A 190 -13.13 6.03 -7.69
N ARG A 191 -12.76 7.26 -7.35
CA ARG A 191 -12.43 8.31 -8.32
C ARG A 191 -11.20 7.95 -9.14
N VAL A 192 -10.11 7.55 -8.48
CA VAL A 192 -8.82 7.30 -9.16
C VAL A 192 -8.79 5.95 -9.91
N LEU A 193 -9.53 4.95 -9.43
CA LEU A 193 -9.57 3.64 -10.09
C LEU A 193 -10.33 3.71 -11.41
N ARG A 194 -9.77 3.14 -12.48
CA ARG A 194 -10.51 2.88 -13.72
C ARG A 194 -11.65 1.88 -13.49
N PRO A 195 -12.68 1.85 -14.35
CA PRO A 195 -13.67 0.79 -14.31
C PRO A 195 -13.02 -0.60 -14.33
N ALA A 196 -13.57 -1.55 -13.57
CA ALA A 196 -13.01 -2.88 -13.38
C ALA A 196 -11.66 -2.96 -12.61
N GLY A 197 -11.14 -1.84 -12.10
CA GLY A 197 -9.93 -1.76 -11.26
C GLY A 197 -10.09 -2.35 -9.86
N TRP A 198 -8.96 -2.62 -9.20
CA TRP A 198 -8.88 -3.34 -7.92
C TRP A 198 -8.35 -2.47 -6.79
N LEU A 199 -8.95 -2.62 -5.61
CA LEU A 199 -8.42 -2.19 -4.33
C LEU A 199 -7.99 -3.42 -3.53
N LEU A 200 -6.80 -3.37 -2.95
CA LEU A 200 -6.39 -4.23 -1.84
C LEU A 200 -5.96 -3.33 -0.67
N THR A 201 -6.58 -3.51 0.49
CA THR A 201 -6.24 -2.73 1.68
C THR A 201 -6.10 -3.62 2.91
N GLN A 202 -5.15 -3.27 3.78
CA GLN A 202 -5.06 -3.81 5.14
C GLN A 202 -5.01 -2.65 6.11
N GLN A 203 -5.89 -2.65 7.10
CA GLN A 203 -6.13 -1.55 8.01
C GLN A 203 -5.82 -1.92 9.45
N VAL A 204 -5.65 -0.88 10.27
CA VAL A 204 -5.57 -0.97 11.74
C VAL A 204 -6.95 -0.62 12.27
N GLY A 205 -7.60 -1.53 12.99
CA GLY A 205 -8.94 -1.32 13.52
C GLY A 205 -8.96 -0.51 14.82
N SER A 206 -10.13 0.01 15.20
CA SER A 206 -10.31 0.92 16.33
C SER A 206 -10.01 0.31 17.70
N GLU A 207 -9.93 -1.02 17.78
CA GLU A 207 -9.59 -1.76 19.00
C GLU A 207 -8.10 -2.10 19.10
N ASP A 208 -7.27 -1.57 18.18
CA ASP A 208 -5.85 -1.86 18.17
C ASP A 208 -5.19 -1.51 19.50
N CYS A 209 -4.61 -2.51 20.15
CA CYS A 209 -3.96 -2.39 21.44
C CYS A 209 -4.83 -1.71 22.52
N ALA A 210 -6.17 -1.78 22.45
CA ALA A 210 -7.07 -1.03 23.35
C ALA A 210 -6.82 -1.29 24.86
N ALA A 211 -6.34 -2.49 25.21
CA ALA A 211 -5.94 -2.83 26.58
C ALA A 211 -4.79 -1.95 27.13
N VAL A 212 -3.98 -1.32 26.27
CA VAL A 212 -3.01 -0.30 26.66
C VAL A 212 -3.74 0.90 27.26
N ASN A 213 -4.74 1.45 26.56
CA ASN A 213 -5.51 2.61 27.01
C ASN A 213 -6.22 2.31 28.33
N GLU A 214 -6.88 1.15 28.43
CA GLU A 214 -7.56 0.70 29.65
C GLU A 214 -6.61 0.69 30.86
N LEU A 215 -5.44 0.04 30.74
CA LEU A 215 -4.51 -0.06 31.87
C LEU A 215 -3.80 1.25 32.22
N LEU A 216 -3.58 2.11 31.21
CA LEU A 216 -3.10 3.47 31.43
C LEU A 216 -4.16 4.35 32.11
N GLY A 217 -5.45 4.03 31.97
CA GLY A 217 -6.55 4.91 32.32
C GLY A 217 -6.72 6.06 31.31
N ALA A 218 -6.32 5.83 30.06
CA ALA A 218 -6.49 6.77 28.95
C ALA A 218 -7.84 6.54 28.25
N PRO A 219 -8.42 7.56 27.60
CA PRO A 219 -9.58 7.38 26.71
C PRO A 219 -9.25 6.44 25.54
N ASP A 220 -10.28 5.87 24.92
CA ASP A 220 -10.13 5.07 23.69
C ASP A 220 -9.48 5.91 22.58
N ALA A 221 -8.60 5.27 21.80
CA ALA A 221 -7.89 5.93 20.69
C ALA A 221 -8.84 6.44 19.61
N TYR A 222 -9.96 5.74 19.38
CA TYR A 222 -10.94 6.06 18.35
C TYR A 222 -12.31 6.28 18.97
N ARG A 223 -12.93 7.43 18.64
CA ARG A 223 -14.30 7.76 19.13
C ARG A 223 -15.40 7.00 18.40
N THR A 224 -15.12 6.56 17.18
CA THR A 224 -16.05 5.85 16.31
C THR A 224 -15.44 4.51 15.93
N PRO A 225 -16.22 3.43 15.90
CA PRO A 225 -15.74 2.14 15.44
C PRO A 225 -15.15 2.22 14.03
N TRP A 226 -13.99 1.59 13.84
CA TRP A 226 -13.35 1.39 12.55
C TRP A 226 -12.91 -0.05 12.46
N ASN A 227 -13.64 -0.84 11.68
CA ASN A 227 -13.48 -2.28 11.56
C ASN A 227 -13.82 -2.72 10.12
N ALA A 228 -13.70 -4.01 9.84
CA ALA A 228 -13.91 -4.59 8.53
C ALA A 228 -15.31 -4.28 7.98
N ASP A 229 -16.34 -4.39 8.81
CA ASP A 229 -17.73 -4.13 8.40
C ASP A 229 -17.93 -2.67 8.00
N VAL A 230 -17.48 -1.72 8.83
CA VAL A 230 -17.59 -0.28 8.54
C VAL A 230 -16.87 0.08 7.23
N ALA A 231 -15.66 -0.42 7.03
CA ALA A 231 -14.90 -0.16 5.81
C ALA A 231 -15.53 -0.84 4.58
N ALA A 232 -16.04 -2.07 4.71
CA ALA A 232 -16.70 -2.78 3.63
C ALA A 232 -18.01 -2.10 3.21
N GLU A 233 -18.82 -1.61 4.15
CA GLU A 233 -20.04 -0.85 3.86
C GLU A 233 -19.73 0.49 3.18
N ALA A 234 -18.68 1.19 3.61
CA ALA A 234 -18.23 2.42 2.93
C ALA A 234 -17.81 2.16 1.48
N LEU A 235 -17.09 1.05 1.23
CA LEU A 235 -16.71 0.64 -0.14
C LEU A 235 -17.93 0.25 -0.98
N LYS A 236 -18.89 -0.51 -0.43
CA LYS A 236 -20.14 -0.85 -1.13
C LYS A 236 -20.95 0.41 -1.47
N ALA A 237 -21.04 1.37 -0.54
CA ALA A 237 -21.71 2.65 -0.76
C ALA A 237 -21.02 3.48 -1.86
N ALA A 238 -19.69 3.37 -2.01
CA ALA A 238 -18.93 3.95 -3.11
C ALA A 238 -19.02 3.14 -4.43
N GLY A 239 -19.85 2.09 -4.48
CA GLY A 239 -20.14 1.30 -5.68
C GLY A 239 -19.22 0.11 -5.91
N PHE A 240 -18.31 -0.21 -4.99
CA PHE A 240 -17.44 -1.38 -5.14
C PHE A 240 -18.18 -2.70 -4.93
N THR A 241 -17.73 -3.74 -5.63
CA THR A 241 -17.99 -5.13 -5.26
C THR A 241 -16.89 -5.59 -4.31
N VAL A 242 -17.23 -5.82 -3.04
CA VAL A 242 -16.31 -6.38 -2.04
C VAL A 242 -16.21 -7.89 -2.25
N THR A 243 -14.99 -8.40 -2.44
CA THR A 243 -14.72 -9.79 -2.86
C THR A 243 -14.05 -10.65 -1.79
N ASP A 244 -13.32 -10.04 -0.86
CA ASP A 244 -12.69 -10.72 0.28
C ASP A 244 -12.70 -9.74 1.47
N VAL A 245 -13.07 -10.23 2.65
CA VAL A 245 -13.06 -9.49 3.92
C VAL A 245 -12.52 -10.43 4.99
N ARG A 246 -11.49 -9.99 5.69
CA ARG A 246 -10.88 -10.74 6.80
C ARG A 246 -10.63 -9.80 7.96
N GLU A 247 -10.81 -10.28 9.17
CA GLU A 247 -10.60 -9.51 10.39
C GLU A 247 -10.09 -10.43 11.49
N GLU A 248 -8.99 -10.02 12.12
CA GLU A 248 -8.30 -10.78 13.15
C GLU A 248 -7.73 -9.87 14.22
N TRP A 249 -7.51 -10.47 15.40
CA TRP A 249 -6.86 -9.84 16.54
C TRP A 249 -5.56 -10.58 16.90
N PRO A 250 -4.49 -10.47 16.08
CA PRO A 250 -3.20 -11.06 16.43
C PRO A 250 -2.68 -10.52 17.77
N TRP A 251 -1.95 -11.33 18.53
CA TRP A 251 -1.36 -10.86 19.78
C TRP A 251 -0.13 -9.97 19.51
N PHE A 252 0.08 -8.99 20.38
CA PHE A 252 1.27 -8.15 20.44
C PHE A 252 1.73 -8.04 21.89
N ALA A 253 3.03 -8.13 22.15
CA ALA A 253 3.57 -8.22 23.50
C ALA A 253 4.78 -7.31 23.70
N PHE A 254 4.78 -6.57 24.81
CA PHE A 254 5.89 -5.76 25.28
C PHE A 254 6.62 -6.49 26.41
N ARG A 255 7.95 -6.64 26.30
CA ARG A 255 8.81 -7.33 27.28
C ARG A 255 9.51 -6.40 28.25
N ASP A 256 9.47 -5.10 27.98
CA ASP A 256 9.88 -4.08 28.92
C ASP A 256 9.01 -2.82 28.76
N ILE A 257 8.97 -1.99 29.80
CA ILE A 257 8.16 -0.77 29.78
C ILE A 257 8.68 0.28 28.80
N GLY A 258 9.98 0.24 28.48
CA GLY A 258 10.59 1.11 27.49
C GLY A 258 10.02 0.88 26.10
N ALA A 259 9.76 -0.38 25.73
CA ALA A 259 9.10 -0.75 24.47
C ALA A 259 7.72 -0.10 24.34
N LEU A 260 6.91 -0.16 25.40
CA LEU A 260 5.60 0.49 25.39
C LEU A 260 5.71 2.02 25.31
N VAL A 261 6.63 2.63 26.07
CA VAL A 261 6.85 4.09 26.01
C VAL A 261 7.30 4.51 24.62
N TYR A 262 8.19 3.75 23.98
CA TYR A 262 8.61 3.99 22.61
C TYR A 262 7.44 3.88 21.63
N GLN A 263 6.63 2.82 21.76
CA GLN A 263 5.42 2.63 20.94
C GLN A 263 4.47 3.82 21.03
N LEU A 264 4.17 4.32 22.24
CA LEU A 264 3.27 5.45 22.45
C LEU A 264 3.84 6.78 21.93
N ARG A 265 5.17 6.90 21.82
CA ARG A 265 5.82 8.04 21.17
C ARG A 265 5.75 7.93 19.64
N ALA A 266 5.96 6.74 19.10
CA ALA A 266 5.95 6.48 17.65
C ALA A 266 4.54 6.45 17.05
N VAL A 267 3.53 6.07 17.85
CA VAL A 267 2.12 5.95 17.49
C VAL A 267 1.31 6.92 18.35
N PRO A 268 1.48 8.25 18.17
CA PRO A 268 0.93 9.25 19.08
C PRO A 268 -0.61 9.26 19.09
N TRP A 269 -1.29 8.80 18.04
CA TRP A 269 -2.76 8.71 18.03
C TRP A 269 -3.32 7.64 18.96
N GLN A 270 -2.53 6.67 19.44
CA GLN A 270 -3.00 5.70 20.43
C GLN A 270 -3.43 6.39 21.73
N VAL A 271 -2.62 7.36 22.19
CA VAL A 271 -2.89 8.19 23.37
C VAL A 271 -2.38 9.62 23.04
N PRO A 272 -3.21 10.49 22.44
CA PRO A 272 -2.77 11.79 21.91
C PRO A 272 -2.14 12.75 22.92
N ASP A 273 -2.51 12.65 24.20
CA ASP A 273 -1.99 13.47 25.30
C ASP A 273 -0.93 12.75 26.14
N PHE A 274 -0.31 11.69 25.59
CA PHE A 274 0.64 10.86 26.32
C PHE A 274 1.85 11.67 26.79
N THR A 275 2.07 11.64 28.11
CA THR A 275 3.36 11.95 28.72
C THR A 275 3.64 10.93 29.81
N VAL A 276 4.91 10.62 30.03
CA VAL A 276 5.33 9.69 31.11
C VAL A 276 4.81 10.17 32.46
N THR A 277 4.88 11.48 32.73
CA THR A 277 4.43 12.07 33.99
C THR A 277 2.93 11.88 34.21
N ARG A 278 2.11 12.20 33.19
CA ARG A 278 0.63 12.09 33.29
C ARG A 278 0.18 10.66 33.51
N TYR A 279 0.83 9.71 32.83
CA TYR A 279 0.44 8.30 32.86
C TYR A 279 1.35 7.43 33.74
N HIS A 280 2.12 8.04 34.65
CA HIS A 280 3.15 7.34 35.44
C HIS A 280 2.58 6.15 36.23
N GLU A 281 1.44 6.31 36.90
CA GLU A 281 0.82 5.20 37.65
C GLU A 281 0.38 4.05 36.73
N GLY A 282 -0.19 4.36 35.57
CA GLY A 282 -0.55 3.37 34.55
C GLY A 282 0.66 2.61 34.04
N LEU A 283 1.74 3.33 33.71
CA LEU A 283 3.00 2.73 33.29
C LEU A 283 3.61 1.84 34.38
N ARG A 284 3.51 2.23 35.66
CA ARG A 284 3.96 1.40 36.79
C ARG A 284 3.13 0.12 36.93
N ARG A 285 1.82 0.18 36.73
CA ARG A 285 0.95 -1.03 36.73
C ARG A 285 1.36 -1.99 35.61
N ILE A 286 1.59 -1.46 34.40
CA ILE A 286 2.02 -2.27 33.26
C ILE A 286 3.43 -2.85 33.48
N ASP A 287 4.39 -2.06 33.97
CA ASP A 287 5.73 -2.56 34.31
C ASP A 287 5.68 -3.69 35.35
N ALA A 288 4.81 -3.59 36.35
CA ALA A 288 4.59 -4.66 37.33
C ALA A 288 4.04 -5.95 36.67
N ILE A 289 3.15 -5.83 35.68
CA ILE A 289 2.66 -6.97 34.89
C ILE A 289 3.81 -7.62 34.13
N ILE A 290 4.61 -6.82 33.42
CA ILE A 290 5.76 -7.29 32.65
C ILE A 290 6.75 -8.02 33.57
N ARG A 291 7.12 -7.44 34.71
CA ARG A 291 8.05 -8.07 35.66
C ARG A 291 7.53 -9.38 36.23
N ARG A 292 6.21 -9.51 36.41
CA ARG A 292 5.59 -10.72 36.95
C ARG A 292 5.41 -11.82 35.90
N ARG A 293 5.05 -11.46 34.66
CA ARG A 293 4.65 -12.42 33.62
C ARG A 293 5.70 -12.61 32.51
N GLY A 294 6.74 -11.79 32.50
CA GLY A 294 7.75 -11.70 31.44
C GLY A 294 7.35 -10.76 30.30
N GLU A 295 6.05 -10.49 30.13
CA GLU A 295 5.53 -9.62 29.09
C GLU A 295 4.16 -9.03 29.46
N PHE A 296 3.80 -7.94 28.77
CA PHE A 296 2.46 -7.39 28.72
C PHE A 296 1.91 -7.61 27.31
N ARG A 297 0.96 -8.55 27.21
CA ARG A 297 0.34 -8.97 25.95
C ARG A 297 -1.00 -8.27 25.75
N VAL A 298 -1.19 -7.72 24.56
CA VAL A 298 -2.40 -7.07 24.05
C VAL A 298 -2.79 -7.68 22.71
N LEU A 299 -3.94 -7.27 22.18
CA LEU A 299 -4.42 -7.67 20.86
C LEU A 299 -4.26 -6.50 19.88
N ALA A 300 -3.65 -6.76 18.74
CA ALA A 300 -3.59 -5.83 17.61
C ALA A 300 -4.78 -6.11 16.70
N HIS A 301 -5.53 -5.08 16.30
CA HIS A 301 -6.73 -5.25 15.48
C HIS A 301 -6.36 -5.03 14.01
N ARG A 302 -6.44 -6.08 13.19
CA ARG A 302 -6.10 -6.04 11.77
C ARG A 302 -7.27 -6.54 10.93
N PHE A 303 -7.58 -5.81 9.86
CA PHE A 303 -8.51 -6.29 8.86
C PHE A 303 -7.99 -6.05 7.45
N LEU A 304 -8.45 -6.85 6.51
CA LEU A 304 -8.09 -6.82 5.10
C LEU A 304 -9.35 -6.84 4.25
N ILE A 305 -9.36 -6.01 3.20
CA ILE A 305 -10.44 -5.98 2.22
C ILE A 305 -9.84 -6.01 0.82
N ARG A 306 -10.37 -6.89 -0.03
CA ARG A 306 -10.18 -6.84 -1.48
C ARG A 306 -11.49 -6.47 -2.15
N ALA A 307 -11.48 -5.41 -2.94
CA ALA A 307 -12.68 -4.90 -3.60
C ALA A 307 -12.39 -4.54 -5.07
N ARG A 308 -13.44 -4.56 -5.91
CA ARG A 308 -13.33 -4.25 -7.33
C ARG A 308 -14.33 -3.16 -7.71
N LYS A 309 -13.87 -2.12 -8.42
CA LYS A 309 -14.75 -1.12 -9.04
C LYS A 309 -15.53 -1.83 -10.17
N PRO A 310 -16.84 -1.61 -10.31
CA PRO A 310 -17.62 -2.24 -11.37
C PRO A 310 -17.10 -1.82 -12.76
N PRO A 311 -17.32 -2.64 -13.81
CA PRO A 311 -17.08 -2.21 -15.18
C PRO A 311 -18.00 -1.02 -15.53
N SER A 312 -17.60 -0.23 -16.53
CA SER A 312 -18.45 0.81 -17.09
C SER A 312 -19.74 0.17 -17.58
N ARG A 313 -20.89 0.78 -17.28
CA ARG A 313 -22.14 0.35 -17.89
C ARG A 313 -22.06 0.64 -19.40
N PRO A 314 -22.44 -0.31 -20.26
CA PRO A 314 -22.52 -0.07 -21.69
C PRO A 314 -23.56 1.00 -22.03
#